data_AF-A0A949X538-F1
#
_entry.id   AF-A0A949X538-F1
#
_cell.length_a   1.000
_cell.length_b   1.000
_cell.length_c   1.000
_cell.angle_alpha   90.00
_cell.angle_beta   90.00
_cell.angle_gamma   90.00
#
_symmetry.space_group_name_H-M   'P 1'
#
loop_
_entity.id
_entity.type
_entity.pdbx_description
1 polymer ?
#
loop_
_entity_poly.entity_id
_entity_poly.type
_entity_poly.pdbx_seq_one_letter_code
_entity_poly.pdbx_strand_id
1 'polypeptide(L)'
;LQKMGSVTFDYGNNIRTFAFQRGVTNAYDFPGFVPAYIRPLFCEGRGPFRWVALSGEPSDIHVTDDLVLELFPENQILRRWIDLARKRIKFQGLPARICWLGYGERAQFGLAINDLVKKGKIKAPIVIGRDHLDCGSVASPFRETEGMKDGSDAVADWPLLNALLNTAAGASWVSIHNGGGVGIGYSLHAGQVTVADGSEMMAQRIERVLTTDPGMGIVRHVDAGYEEAKEFARKTAVKIPMQP
;
A
#
# COMPACT_ATOMS: atom_id res chain seq x y z
N LEU A 1 13.57 -27.58 8.10
CA LEU A 1 12.92 -26.63 9.03
C LEU A 1 11.40 -26.79 9.02
N GLN A 2 10.69 -26.53 7.90
CA GLN A 2 9.23 -26.72 7.82
C GLN A 2 8.75 -28.12 8.28
N LYS A 3 9.34 -29.20 7.74
CA LYS A 3 9.06 -30.59 8.16
C LYS A 3 9.36 -30.87 9.65
N MET A 4 10.16 -30.01 10.29
CA MET A 4 10.50 -30.08 11.71
C MET A 4 9.61 -29.16 12.56
N GLY A 5 8.56 -28.56 11.99
CA GLY A 5 7.58 -27.74 12.70
C GLY A 5 7.84 -26.23 12.67
N SER A 6 8.92 -25.75 12.03
CA SER A 6 9.18 -24.31 11.94
C SER A 6 8.26 -23.63 10.94
N VAL A 7 7.60 -22.54 11.34
CA VAL A 7 6.85 -21.66 10.41
C VAL A 7 7.80 -21.18 9.32
N THR A 8 7.46 -21.46 8.06
CA THR A 8 8.30 -21.18 6.89
C THR A 8 7.44 -20.52 5.83
N PHE A 9 7.92 -19.45 5.22
CA PHE A 9 7.24 -18.72 4.15
C PHE A 9 8.26 -18.04 3.24
N ASP A 10 7.87 -17.79 1.99
CA ASP A 10 8.62 -16.99 1.02
C ASP A 10 8.33 -15.51 1.23
N TYR A 11 9.40 -14.70 1.27
CA TYR A 11 9.30 -13.25 1.51
C TYR A 11 9.50 -12.42 0.23
N GLY A 12 8.97 -12.91 -0.88
CA GLY A 12 8.74 -12.14 -2.09
C GLY A 12 9.98 -11.90 -2.94
N ASN A 13 10.92 -12.83 -2.93
CA ASN A 13 12.14 -12.80 -3.74
C ASN A 13 12.17 -13.87 -4.84
N ASN A 14 11.07 -14.61 -5.03
CA ASN A 14 10.90 -15.63 -6.07
C ASN A 14 11.81 -16.87 -5.91
N ILE A 15 12.39 -17.10 -4.73
CA ILE A 15 13.34 -18.20 -4.51
C ILE A 15 12.71 -19.57 -4.77
N ARG A 16 11.42 -19.75 -4.43
CA ARG A 16 10.69 -21.01 -4.68
C ARG A 16 10.64 -21.36 -6.16
N THR A 17 10.35 -20.38 -7.01
CA THR A 17 10.30 -20.56 -8.47
C THR A 17 11.64 -20.98 -9.03
N PHE A 18 12.72 -20.31 -8.63
CA PHE A 18 14.06 -20.67 -9.11
C PHE A 18 14.52 -22.03 -8.57
N ALA A 19 14.17 -22.39 -7.33
CA ALA A 19 14.45 -23.73 -6.80
C ALA A 19 13.69 -24.82 -7.57
N PHE A 20 12.41 -24.57 -7.88
CA PHE A 20 11.58 -25.50 -8.67
C PHE A 20 12.16 -25.73 -10.07
N GLN A 21 12.58 -24.66 -10.76
CA GLN A 21 13.22 -24.74 -12.07
C GLN A 21 14.56 -25.52 -12.05
N ARG A 22 15.20 -25.63 -10.88
CA ARG A 22 16.42 -26.42 -10.67
C ARG A 22 16.16 -27.83 -10.13
N GLY A 23 14.90 -28.28 -10.14
CA GLY A 23 14.51 -29.66 -9.81
C GLY A 23 14.07 -29.88 -8.37
N VAL A 24 13.94 -28.83 -7.55
CA VAL A 24 13.32 -28.94 -6.22
C VAL A 24 11.80 -28.99 -6.39
N THR A 25 11.27 -30.18 -6.65
CA THR A 25 9.85 -30.39 -7.02
C THR A 25 8.86 -29.94 -5.95
N ASN A 26 9.28 -29.89 -4.70
CA ASN A 26 8.48 -29.52 -3.54
C ASN A 26 8.77 -28.08 -3.04
N ALA A 27 9.35 -27.22 -3.90
CA ALA A 27 9.73 -25.86 -3.54
C ALA A 27 8.55 -24.97 -3.11
N TYR A 28 7.32 -25.29 -3.53
CA TYR A 28 6.11 -24.56 -3.15
C TYR A 28 5.37 -25.14 -1.95
N ASP A 29 5.96 -26.11 -1.23
CA ASP A 29 5.36 -26.68 0.00
C ASP A 29 5.14 -25.62 1.11
N PHE A 30 5.81 -24.46 1.02
CA PHE A 30 5.60 -23.32 1.91
C PHE A 30 5.06 -22.10 1.14
N PRO A 31 4.13 -21.33 1.75
CA PRO A 31 3.42 -20.25 1.07
C PRO A 31 4.25 -18.98 0.97
N GLY A 32 3.84 -18.05 0.11
CA GLY A 32 4.28 -16.66 0.20
C GLY A 32 3.67 -15.95 1.40
N PHE A 33 4.35 -14.91 1.87
CA PHE A 33 3.89 -14.16 3.05
C PHE A 33 2.56 -13.43 2.83
N VAL A 34 2.21 -13.08 1.58
CA VAL A 34 0.97 -12.35 1.29
C VAL A 34 -0.26 -13.22 1.48
N PRO A 35 -0.41 -14.38 0.82
CA PRO A 35 -1.53 -15.28 1.10
C PRO A 35 -1.55 -15.76 2.56
N ALA A 36 -0.37 -15.91 3.19
CA ALA A 36 -0.30 -16.40 4.57
C ALA A 36 -0.70 -15.37 5.63
N TYR A 37 -0.37 -14.08 5.44
CA TYR A 37 -0.47 -13.08 6.52
C TYR A 37 -1.02 -11.72 6.11
N ILE A 38 -0.73 -11.24 4.89
CA ILE A 38 -0.95 -9.82 4.53
C ILE A 38 -2.27 -9.59 3.81
N ARG A 39 -2.78 -10.58 3.07
CA ARG A 39 -3.98 -10.39 2.23
C ARG A 39 -5.20 -9.81 2.95
N PRO A 40 -5.51 -10.18 4.22
CA PRO A 40 -6.61 -9.53 4.95
C PRO A 40 -6.46 -8.01 5.06
N LEU A 41 -5.23 -7.49 5.18
CA LEU A 41 -4.96 -6.05 5.19
C LEU A 41 -5.25 -5.42 3.82
N PHE A 42 -4.94 -6.12 2.73
CA PHE A 42 -5.24 -5.64 1.38
C PHE A 42 -6.74 -5.57 1.08
N CYS A 43 -7.54 -6.47 1.67
CA CYS A 43 -8.99 -6.42 1.59
C CYS A 43 -9.60 -5.14 2.22
N GLU A 44 -8.87 -4.45 3.10
CA GLU A 44 -9.24 -3.16 3.70
C GLU A 44 -8.48 -1.97 3.06
N GLY A 45 -7.75 -2.21 1.97
CA GLY A 45 -6.98 -1.19 1.27
C GLY A 45 -5.74 -0.72 2.04
N ARG A 46 -5.34 -1.44 3.10
CA ARG A 46 -4.12 -1.15 3.85
C ARG A 46 -2.90 -1.59 3.04
N GLY A 47 -1.81 -0.87 3.19
CA GLY A 47 -0.56 -1.17 2.51
C GLY A 47 0.54 -0.21 2.95
N PRO A 48 1.73 -0.27 2.33
CA PRO A 48 2.92 0.47 2.75
C PRO A 48 2.88 1.96 2.38
N PHE A 49 1.83 2.65 2.82
CA PHE A 49 1.63 4.09 2.72
C PHE A 49 2.73 4.83 3.49
N ARG A 50 3.31 5.85 2.85
CA ARG A 50 4.47 6.58 3.37
C ARG A 50 4.45 8.04 2.96
N TRP A 51 5.20 8.85 3.68
CA TRP A 51 5.41 10.24 3.33
C TRP A 51 6.82 10.70 3.67
N VAL A 52 7.24 11.79 3.03
CA VAL A 52 8.61 12.35 3.08
C VAL A 52 8.53 13.85 3.24
N ALA A 53 9.29 14.41 4.18
CA ALA A 53 9.38 15.85 4.41
C ALA A 53 10.43 16.49 3.48
N LEU A 54 10.00 17.34 2.54
CA LEU A 54 10.90 18.01 1.60
C LEU A 54 11.75 19.10 2.25
N SER A 55 11.41 19.53 3.46
CA SER A 55 12.24 20.45 4.26
C SER A 55 13.58 19.84 4.65
N GLY A 56 13.68 18.50 4.68
CA GLY A 56 14.82 17.80 5.29
C GLY A 56 14.77 17.78 6.82
N GLU A 57 13.74 18.35 7.45
CA GLU A 57 13.68 18.57 8.89
C GLU A 57 12.94 17.42 9.62
N PRO A 58 13.59 16.73 10.57
CA PRO A 58 12.94 15.68 11.35
C PRO A 58 11.68 16.12 12.10
N SER A 59 11.61 17.40 12.48
CA SER A 59 10.46 17.99 13.17
C SER A 59 9.17 17.86 12.38
N ASP A 60 9.23 17.94 11.05
CA ASP A 60 8.03 17.81 10.21
C ASP A 60 7.46 16.39 10.29
N ILE A 61 8.33 15.36 10.34
CA ILE A 61 7.88 13.99 10.58
C ILE A 61 7.31 13.84 11.99
N HIS A 62 7.89 14.47 13.01
CA HIS A 62 7.32 14.44 14.36
C HIS A 62 5.92 15.06 14.42
N VAL A 63 5.69 16.18 13.74
CA VAL A 63 4.36 16.79 13.60
C VAL A 63 3.38 15.82 12.93
N THR A 64 3.78 15.17 11.84
CA THR A 64 2.90 14.19 11.16
C THR A 64 2.67 12.91 11.97
N ASP A 65 3.65 12.49 12.79
CA ASP A 65 3.50 11.35 13.70
C ASP A 65 2.48 11.69 14.80
N ASP A 66 2.47 12.92 15.33
CA ASP A 66 1.44 13.34 16.30
C ASP A 66 0.06 13.46 15.61
N LEU A 67 0.03 14.00 14.40
CA LEU A 67 -1.20 14.13 13.61
C LEU A 67 -1.88 12.77 13.36
N VAL A 68 -1.11 11.74 12.98
CA VAL A 68 -1.71 10.42 12.70
C VAL A 68 -2.25 9.77 13.97
N LEU A 69 -1.64 10.04 15.14
CA LEU A 69 -2.14 9.57 16.43
C LEU A 69 -3.40 10.31 16.87
N GLU A 70 -3.49 11.61 16.58
CA GLU A 70 -4.67 12.43 16.85
C GLU A 70 -5.87 12.02 15.99
N LEU A 71 -5.65 11.74 14.70
CA LEU A 71 -6.71 11.37 13.77
C LEU A 71 -7.26 9.96 14.00
N PHE A 72 -6.44 9.05 14.50
CA PHE A 72 -6.80 7.64 14.70
C PHE A 72 -6.50 7.15 16.13
N PRO A 73 -7.08 7.79 17.17
CA PRO A 73 -6.68 7.57 18.56
C PRO A 73 -7.02 6.17 19.08
N GLU A 74 -8.05 5.53 18.49
CA GLU A 74 -8.50 4.19 18.87
C GLU A 74 -7.61 3.07 18.31
N ASN A 75 -6.74 3.37 17.33
CA ASN A 75 -5.90 2.37 16.68
C ASN A 75 -4.63 2.09 17.51
N GLN A 76 -4.74 1.15 18.47
CA GLN A 76 -3.64 0.78 19.36
C GLN A 76 -2.43 0.18 18.63
N ILE A 77 -2.66 -0.51 17.52
CA ILE A 77 -1.57 -1.08 16.69
C ILE A 77 -0.78 0.05 16.04
N LEU A 78 -1.46 1.03 15.43
CA LEU A 78 -0.86 2.22 14.85
C LEU A 78 -0.09 3.01 15.90
N ARG A 79 -0.69 3.22 17.09
CA ARG A 79 -0.03 3.92 18.20
C ARG A 79 1.29 3.26 18.58
N ARG A 80 1.27 1.95 18.81
CA ARG A 80 2.47 1.17 19.12
C ARG A 80 3.50 1.24 17.99
N TRP A 81 3.06 1.21 16.74
CA TRP A 81 3.93 1.32 15.57
C TRP A 81 4.66 2.67 15.55
N ILE A 82 3.95 3.79 15.67
CA ILE A 82 4.56 5.14 15.67
C ILE A 82 5.52 5.31 16.85
N ASP A 83 5.16 4.83 18.04
CA ASP A 83 6.03 4.88 19.22
C ASP A 83 7.35 4.12 19.00
N LEU A 84 7.27 2.92 18.41
CA LEU A 84 8.47 2.14 18.08
C LEU A 84 9.28 2.80 16.97
N ALA A 85 8.62 3.31 15.93
CA ALA A 85 9.26 3.97 14.80
C ALA A 85 10.05 5.20 15.25
N ARG A 86 9.50 6.03 16.15
CA ARG A 86 10.20 7.16 16.78
C ARG A 86 11.44 6.73 17.56
N LYS A 87 11.37 5.63 18.30
CA LYS A 87 12.46 5.15 19.18
C LYS A 87 13.55 4.39 18.44
N ARG A 88 13.19 3.64 17.39
CA ARG A 88 14.04 2.60 16.80
C ARG A 88 14.49 2.91 15.37
N ILE A 89 13.76 3.73 14.61
CA ILE A 89 14.10 4.01 13.20
C ILE A 89 14.87 5.33 13.13
N LYS A 90 16.07 5.27 12.55
CA LYS A 90 16.86 6.46 12.20
C LYS A 90 16.52 6.86 10.76
N PHE A 91 16.36 8.16 10.54
CA PHE A 91 16.12 8.69 9.19
C PHE A 91 17.33 8.47 8.28
N GLN A 92 17.07 8.28 6.98
CA GLN A 92 18.08 8.12 5.94
C GLN A 92 17.72 9.06 4.79
N GLY A 93 18.59 10.05 4.49
CA GLY A 93 18.26 11.11 3.54
C GLY A 93 17.17 12.04 4.08
N LEU A 94 16.18 12.38 3.24
CA LEU A 94 15.02 13.16 3.69
C LEU A 94 14.25 12.39 4.77
N PRO A 95 13.89 13.01 5.91
CA PRO A 95 13.06 12.39 6.92
C PRO A 95 11.75 11.87 6.33
N ALA A 96 11.46 10.61 6.59
CA ALA A 96 10.32 9.90 6.02
C ALA A 96 9.70 8.96 7.05
N ARG A 97 8.42 8.67 6.87
CA ARG A 97 7.68 7.72 7.72
C ARG A 97 6.88 6.76 6.84
N ILE A 98 6.89 5.50 7.24
CA ILE A 98 5.99 4.45 6.76
C ILE A 98 4.93 4.21 7.84
N CYS A 99 3.67 4.12 7.47
CA CYS A 99 2.56 3.78 8.35
C CYS A 99 1.43 3.18 7.51
N TRP A 100 1.00 1.95 7.83
CA TRP A 100 0.01 1.25 7.03
C TRP A 100 -1.40 1.78 7.27
N LEU A 101 -1.84 2.68 6.39
CA LEU A 101 -3.20 3.24 6.37
C LEU A 101 -4.04 2.61 5.27
N GLY A 102 -5.33 2.40 5.56
CA GLY A 102 -6.32 1.79 4.67
C GLY A 102 -7.13 2.77 3.84
N TYR A 103 -8.14 2.25 3.15
CA TYR A 103 -9.13 3.08 2.46
C TYR A 103 -9.82 4.04 3.44
N GLY A 104 -10.05 5.29 3.02
CA GLY A 104 -10.55 6.36 3.89
C GLY A 104 -9.46 7.01 4.76
N GLU A 105 -8.72 6.21 5.55
CA GLU A 105 -7.64 6.70 6.42
C GLU A 105 -6.57 7.49 5.62
N ARG A 106 -6.19 7.00 4.44
CA ARG A 106 -5.19 7.67 3.58
C ARG A 106 -5.63 9.07 3.16
N ALA A 107 -6.88 9.22 2.67
CA ALA A 107 -7.41 10.50 2.21
C ALA A 107 -7.55 11.50 3.38
N GLN A 108 -8.11 11.06 4.50
CA GLN A 108 -8.24 11.87 5.71
C GLN A 108 -6.89 12.40 6.19
N PHE A 109 -5.89 11.51 6.27
CA PHE A 109 -4.55 11.90 6.72
C PHE A 109 -3.83 12.82 5.72
N GLY A 110 -3.91 12.52 4.43
CA GLY A 110 -3.28 13.35 3.39
C GLY A 110 -3.85 14.77 3.34
N LEU A 111 -5.18 14.92 3.49
CA LEU A 111 -5.83 16.23 3.57
C LEU A 111 -5.39 17.01 4.81
N ALA A 112 -5.29 16.35 5.95
CA ALA A 112 -4.83 16.98 7.18
C ALA A 112 -3.36 17.41 7.10
N ILE A 113 -2.48 16.61 6.48
CA ILE A 113 -1.11 17.03 6.17
C ILE A 113 -1.11 18.31 5.32
N ASN A 114 -1.90 18.34 4.25
CA ASN A 114 -1.96 19.49 3.35
C ASN A 114 -2.41 20.75 4.08
N ASP A 115 -3.38 20.64 4.98
CA ASP A 115 -3.82 21.76 5.83
C ASP A 115 -2.73 22.24 6.80
N LEU A 116 -1.93 21.33 7.39
CA LEU A 116 -0.80 21.72 8.24
C LEU A 116 0.33 22.41 7.46
N VAL A 117 0.56 22.02 6.20
CA VAL A 117 1.48 22.73 5.28
C VAL A 117 0.93 24.13 4.98
N LYS A 118 -0.37 24.26 4.65
CA LYS A 118 -1.04 25.55 4.42
C LYS A 118 -0.91 26.50 5.63
N LYS A 119 -1.00 25.96 6.84
CA LYS A 119 -0.88 26.69 8.11
C LYS A 119 0.55 26.98 8.55
N GLY A 120 1.57 26.49 7.81
CA GLY A 120 2.98 26.65 8.17
C GLY A 120 3.42 25.87 9.41
N LYS A 121 2.61 24.90 9.88
CA LYS A 121 2.98 23.99 10.99
C LYS A 121 3.98 22.92 10.54
N ILE A 122 3.94 22.58 9.25
CA ILE A 122 4.96 21.80 8.56
C ILE A 122 5.76 22.77 7.69
N LYS A 123 7.09 22.72 7.77
CA LYS A 123 7.98 23.77 7.22
C LYS A 123 8.03 23.81 5.68
N ALA A 124 7.76 22.71 5.00
CA ALA A 124 7.76 22.60 3.55
C ALA A 124 6.73 21.56 3.06
N PRO A 125 6.47 21.45 1.75
CA PRO A 125 5.57 20.43 1.22
C PRO A 125 5.97 19.01 1.61
N ILE A 126 4.97 18.13 1.76
CA ILE A 126 5.16 16.71 2.06
C ILE A 126 4.86 15.90 0.80
N VAL A 127 5.75 14.98 0.46
CA VAL A 127 5.51 13.98 -0.58
C VAL A 127 4.79 12.78 0.05
N ILE A 128 3.68 12.35 -0.53
CA ILE A 128 2.88 11.21 -0.07
C ILE A 128 2.87 10.13 -1.15
N GLY A 129 3.28 8.91 -0.80
CA GLY A 129 3.31 7.80 -1.75
C GLY A 129 3.27 6.45 -1.05
N ARG A 130 3.79 5.43 -1.74
CA ARG A 130 3.83 4.04 -1.27
C ARG A 130 4.84 3.22 -2.05
N ASP A 131 5.01 1.97 -1.65
CA ASP A 131 5.60 0.96 -2.53
C ASP A 131 4.65 0.66 -3.71
N HIS A 132 5.17 -0.01 -4.73
CA HIS A 132 4.34 -0.65 -5.76
C HIS A 132 3.69 -1.94 -5.26
N LEU A 133 4.21 -2.54 -4.18
CA LEU A 133 3.47 -3.52 -3.39
C LEU A 133 2.35 -2.81 -2.63
N ASP A 134 1.13 -2.93 -3.10
CA ASP A 134 -0.06 -2.43 -2.41
C ASP A 134 -1.30 -3.19 -2.89
N CYS A 135 -2.40 -3.04 -2.15
CA CYS A 135 -3.66 -3.75 -2.34
C CYS A 135 -4.22 -3.74 -3.78
N GLY A 136 -4.00 -2.67 -4.55
CA GLY A 136 -4.56 -2.53 -5.90
C GLY A 136 -3.55 -2.34 -7.02
N SER A 137 -2.25 -2.41 -6.73
CA SER A 137 -1.23 -1.86 -7.64
C SER A 137 -0.25 -2.88 -8.19
N VAL A 138 -0.48 -4.17 -8.02
CA VAL A 138 0.45 -5.22 -8.45
C VAL A 138 -0.27 -6.51 -8.85
N ALA A 139 0.21 -7.11 -9.93
CA ALA A 139 -0.01 -8.51 -10.30
C ALA A 139 1.34 -9.23 -10.22
N SER A 140 1.45 -10.23 -9.35
CA SER A 140 2.67 -11.00 -9.09
C SER A 140 2.31 -12.38 -8.50
N PRO A 141 2.11 -13.41 -9.35
CA PRO A 141 1.61 -14.73 -8.95
C PRO A 141 2.46 -15.48 -7.92
N PHE A 142 3.73 -15.10 -7.76
CA PHE A 142 4.65 -15.72 -6.79
C PHE A 142 4.88 -14.84 -5.55
N ARG A 143 4.06 -13.80 -5.37
CA ARG A 143 4.14 -12.87 -4.24
C ARG A 143 2.76 -12.30 -3.86
N GLU A 144 2.38 -11.10 -4.31
CA GLU A 144 1.17 -10.42 -3.81
C GLU A 144 -0.14 -11.09 -4.23
N THR A 145 -0.17 -11.63 -5.44
CA THR A 145 -1.37 -12.24 -6.03
C THR A 145 -1.27 -13.76 -6.05
N GLU A 146 -0.40 -14.35 -5.23
CA GLU A 146 -0.26 -15.81 -5.11
C GLU A 146 -1.49 -16.45 -4.48
N GLY A 147 -2.15 -17.37 -5.18
CA GLY A 147 -3.33 -18.07 -4.71
C GLY A 147 -4.49 -17.11 -4.46
N MET A 148 -4.84 -16.30 -5.46
CA MET A 148 -6.11 -15.56 -5.42
C MET A 148 -7.27 -16.57 -5.32
N LYS A 149 -8.33 -16.23 -4.59
CA LYS A 149 -9.44 -17.16 -4.29
C LYS A 149 -10.14 -17.68 -5.56
N ASP A 150 -10.17 -16.89 -6.60
CA ASP A 150 -10.77 -17.17 -7.91
C ASP A 150 -9.74 -17.64 -8.97
N GLY A 151 -8.45 -17.76 -8.60
CA GLY A 151 -7.37 -18.11 -9.53
C GLY A 151 -6.92 -16.98 -10.45
N SER A 152 -7.32 -15.73 -10.19
CA SER A 152 -6.94 -14.54 -10.98
C SER A 152 -5.50 -14.05 -10.78
N ASP A 153 -4.61 -14.91 -10.26
CA ASP A 153 -3.23 -14.60 -9.85
C ASP A 153 -2.46 -13.78 -10.89
N ALA A 154 -2.57 -14.15 -12.16
CA ALA A 154 -1.81 -13.57 -13.28
C ALA A 154 -2.51 -12.42 -14.01
N VAL A 155 -3.73 -12.03 -13.60
CA VAL A 155 -4.47 -10.93 -14.23
C VAL A 155 -3.79 -9.59 -13.94
N ALA A 156 -3.20 -9.00 -14.98
CA ALA A 156 -2.37 -7.80 -14.88
C ALA A 156 -3.10 -6.51 -15.28
N ASP A 157 -4.42 -6.56 -15.53
CA ASP A 157 -5.22 -5.37 -15.82
C ASP A 157 -5.27 -4.40 -14.64
N TRP A 158 -5.35 -4.93 -13.42
CA TRP A 158 -5.47 -4.16 -12.18
C TRP A 158 -4.35 -3.12 -11.95
N PRO A 159 -3.04 -3.48 -11.98
CA PRO A 159 -1.98 -2.50 -11.85
C PRO A 159 -1.98 -1.44 -12.98
N LEU A 160 -2.39 -1.82 -14.21
CA LEU A 160 -2.51 -0.87 -15.32
C LEU A 160 -3.65 0.13 -15.06
N LEU A 161 -4.82 -0.37 -14.65
CA LEU A 161 -5.96 0.46 -14.26
C LEU A 161 -5.63 1.35 -13.05
N ASN A 162 -4.87 0.86 -12.07
CA ASN A 162 -4.39 1.67 -10.94
C ASN A 162 -3.56 2.87 -11.43
N ALA A 163 -2.62 2.65 -12.35
CA ALA A 163 -1.81 3.74 -12.92
C ALA A 163 -2.69 4.75 -13.71
N LEU A 164 -3.56 4.26 -14.58
CA LEU A 164 -4.45 5.10 -15.38
C LEU A 164 -5.39 5.92 -14.49
N LEU A 165 -5.97 5.30 -13.45
CA LEU A 165 -6.86 5.96 -12.52
C LEU A 165 -6.13 6.99 -11.65
N ASN A 166 -4.94 6.69 -11.15
CA ASN A 166 -4.13 7.63 -10.39
C ASN A 166 -3.68 8.82 -11.26
N THR A 167 -3.44 8.61 -12.55
CA THR A 167 -3.17 9.68 -13.52
C THR A 167 -4.40 10.58 -13.66
N ALA A 168 -5.58 10.00 -13.87
CA ALA A 168 -6.84 10.72 -14.01
C ALA A 168 -7.27 11.44 -12.71
N ALA A 169 -7.02 10.83 -11.54
CA ALA A 169 -7.30 11.42 -10.23
C ALA A 169 -6.37 12.60 -9.89
N GLY A 170 -5.22 12.67 -10.56
CA GLY A 170 -4.28 13.78 -10.47
C GLY A 170 -3.13 13.52 -9.50
N ALA A 171 -2.53 12.34 -9.48
CA ALA A 171 -1.26 12.15 -8.78
C ALA A 171 -0.18 13.11 -9.34
N SER A 172 0.83 13.43 -8.53
CA SER A 172 1.94 14.30 -8.97
C SER A 172 2.84 13.58 -9.97
N TRP A 173 3.06 12.28 -9.77
CA TRP A 173 3.60 11.38 -10.78
C TRP A 173 3.10 9.95 -10.60
N VAL A 174 3.12 9.20 -11.70
CA VAL A 174 2.66 7.82 -11.79
C VAL A 174 3.71 7.01 -12.55
N SER A 175 3.88 5.75 -12.17
CA SER A 175 4.84 4.84 -12.81
C SER A 175 4.22 3.47 -13.05
N ILE A 176 4.66 2.80 -14.12
CA ILE A 176 4.34 1.40 -14.41
C ILE A 176 5.68 0.69 -14.61
N HIS A 177 5.93 -0.36 -13.84
CA HIS A 177 7.18 -1.12 -13.86
C HIS A 177 6.91 -2.62 -14.05
N ASN A 178 7.90 -3.32 -14.59
CA ASN A 178 7.92 -4.78 -14.73
C ASN A 178 9.04 -5.39 -13.89
N GLY A 179 8.73 -6.53 -13.27
CA GLY A 179 9.72 -7.42 -12.64
C GLY A 179 10.28 -6.97 -11.30
N GLY A 180 9.70 -5.94 -10.67
CA GLY A 180 10.10 -5.51 -9.34
C GLY A 180 9.92 -6.63 -8.31
N GLY A 181 10.96 -6.86 -7.52
CA GLY A 181 11.01 -7.85 -6.43
C GLY A 181 11.21 -9.29 -6.88
N VAL A 182 10.41 -9.76 -7.85
CA VAL A 182 10.40 -11.17 -8.28
C VAL A 182 11.16 -11.45 -9.59
N GLY A 183 11.65 -10.41 -10.27
CA GLY A 183 12.43 -10.52 -11.51
C GLY A 183 11.59 -10.36 -12.78
N ILE A 184 12.27 -10.12 -13.90
CA ILE A 184 11.66 -9.84 -15.21
C ILE A 184 10.65 -10.93 -15.59
N GLY A 185 9.47 -10.51 -16.03
CA GLY A 185 8.40 -11.42 -16.46
C GLY A 185 7.53 -12.00 -15.34
N TYR A 186 7.85 -11.75 -14.06
CA TYR A 186 7.10 -12.31 -12.93
C TYR A 186 6.16 -11.32 -12.24
N SER A 187 6.24 -10.02 -12.54
CA SER A 187 5.33 -9.03 -11.99
C SER A 187 5.09 -7.84 -12.91
N LEU A 188 3.89 -7.25 -12.81
CA LEU A 188 3.55 -5.95 -13.37
C LEU A 188 2.93 -5.10 -12.25
N HIS A 189 3.41 -3.87 -12.07
CA HIS A 189 3.00 -3.07 -10.92
C HIS A 189 3.11 -1.56 -11.14
N ALA A 190 2.28 -0.81 -10.42
CA ALA A 190 2.14 0.63 -10.55
C ALA A 190 2.48 1.38 -9.24
N GLY A 191 3.06 2.56 -9.41
CA GLY A 191 3.36 3.50 -8.33
C GLY A 191 2.60 4.80 -8.53
N GLN A 192 2.23 5.44 -7.43
CA GLN A 192 1.74 6.81 -7.43
C GLN A 192 2.38 7.58 -6.31
N VAL A 193 2.60 8.87 -6.55
CA VAL A 193 3.00 9.81 -5.52
C VAL A 193 2.29 11.14 -5.76
N THR A 194 1.87 11.77 -4.67
CA THR A 194 1.13 13.03 -4.65
C THR A 194 1.77 13.99 -3.65
N VAL A 195 1.92 15.26 -4.03
CA VAL A 195 2.52 16.31 -3.18
C VAL A 195 1.44 17.06 -2.40
N ALA A 196 1.62 17.23 -1.10
CA ALA A 196 0.83 18.12 -0.25
C ALA A 196 1.58 19.43 -0.06
N ASP A 197 1.24 20.45 -0.86
CA ASP A 197 1.89 21.75 -0.89
C ASP A 197 1.10 22.87 -0.17
N GLY A 198 -0.03 22.53 0.44
CA GLY A 198 -0.92 23.45 1.14
C GLY A 198 -1.93 24.16 0.24
N SER A 199 -1.88 23.98 -1.07
CA SER A 199 -2.85 24.58 -2.00
C SER A 199 -4.20 23.86 -1.96
N GLU A 200 -5.26 24.59 -2.32
CA GLU A 200 -6.61 24.03 -2.48
C GLU A 200 -6.71 23.08 -3.67
N MET A 201 -5.94 23.35 -4.73
CA MET A 201 -5.82 22.45 -5.87
C MET A 201 -5.28 21.08 -5.43
N MET A 202 -4.20 21.06 -4.63
CA MET A 202 -3.66 19.80 -4.13
C MET A 202 -4.58 19.12 -3.13
N ALA A 203 -5.36 19.85 -2.33
CA ALA A 203 -6.37 19.24 -1.46
C ALA A 203 -7.36 18.36 -2.26
N GLN A 204 -7.91 18.88 -3.37
CA GLN A 204 -8.83 18.11 -4.22
C GLN A 204 -8.15 16.90 -4.89
N ARG A 205 -6.89 17.05 -5.32
CA ARG A 205 -6.12 15.96 -5.93
C ARG A 205 -5.81 14.86 -4.91
N ILE A 206 -5.40 15.24 -3.70
CA ILE A 206 -5.10 14.32 -2.60
C ILE A 206 -6.34 13.51 -2.24
N GLU A 207 -7.49 14.16 -2.07
CA GLU A 207 -8.75 13.46 -1.78
C GLU A 207 -9.05 12.40 -2.86
N ARG A 208 -9.00 12.79 -4.14
CA ARG A 208 -9.28 11.87 -5.26
C ARG A 208 -8.27 10.73 -5.34
N VAL A 209 -6.96 11.03 -5.34
CA VAL A 209 -5.90 10.02 -5.49
C VAL A 209 -5.89 9.07 -4.30
N LEU A 210 -5.91 9.59 -3.07
CA LEU A 210 -5.85 8.74 -1.87
C LEU A 210 -7.18 8.04 -1.55
N THR A 211 -8.25 8.31 -2.29
CA THR A 211 -9.47 7.50 -2.32
C THR A 211 -9.39 6.42 -3.39
N THR A 212 -9.04 6.79 -4.63
CA THR A 212 -9.06 5.87 -5.77
C THR A 212 -7.92 4.84 -5.72
N ASP A 213 -6.74 5.21 -5.24
CA ASP A 213 -5.57 4.34 -5.14
C ASP A 213 -5.82 3.10 -4.24
N PRO A 214 -6.17 3.24 -2.94
CA PRO A 214 -6.56 2.09 -2.12
C PRO A 214 -7.91 1.50 -2.57
N GLY A 215 -8.80 2.32 -3.15
CA GLY A 215 -10.10 1.87 -3.66
C GLY A 215 -9.98 0.81 -4.75
N MET A 216 -8.99 0.93 -5.63
CA MET A 216 -8.66 -0.09 -6.64
C MET A 216 -8.37 -1.44 -5.98
N GLY A 217 -7.67 -1.44 -4.83
CA GLY A 217 -7.40 -2.65 -4.07
C GLY A 217 -8.66 -3.30 -3.51
N ILE A 218 -9.59 -2.51 -2.98
CA ILE A 218 -10.89 -3.01 -2.53
C ILE A 218 -11.65 -3.64 -3.69
N VAL A 219 -11.80 -2.91 -4.81
CA VAL A 219 -12.53 -3.39 -6.00
C VAL A 219 -11.95 -4.71 -6.50
N ARG A 220 -10.61 -4.79 -6.63
CA ARG A 220 -9.90 -6.00 -7.07
C ARG A 220 -10.17 -7.21 -6.17
N HIS A 221 -10.15 -7.02 -4.85
CA HIS A 221 -10.35 -8.14 -3.92
C HIS A 221 -11.84 -8.51 -3.76
N VAL A 222 -12.75 -7.56 -3.95
CA VAL A 222 -14.19 -7.85 -4.09
C VAL A 222 -14.44 -8.73 -5.32
N ASP A 223 -13.86 -8.35 -6.47
CA ASP A 223 -13.97 -9.08 -7.74
C ASP A 223 -13.47 -10.53 -7.59
N ALA A 224 -12.31 -10.71 -6.94
CA ALA A 224 -11.76 -12.03 -6.65
C ALA A 224 -12.55 -12.85 -5.59
N GLY A 225 -13.63 -12.30 -5.04
CA GLY A 225 -14.54 -13.03 -4.16
C GLY A 225 -14.16 -13.08 -2.68
N TYR A 226 -13.30 -12.19 -2.19
CA TYR A 226 -12.98 -12.10 -0.75
C TYR A 226 -14.14 -11.47 0.03
N GLU A 227 -14.67 -12.20 1.03
CA GLU A 227 -15.84 -11.75 1.79
C GLU A 227 -15.52 -10.54 2.67
N GLU A 228 -14.30 -10.49 3.19
CA GLU A 228 -13.79 -9.36 3.97
C GLU A 228 -13.77 -8.08 3.13
N ALA A 229 -13.36 -8.17 1.86
CA ALA A 229 -13.35 -7.03 0.95
C ALA A 229 -14.78 -6.60 0.58
N LYS A 230 -15.70 -7.54 0.37
CA LYS A 230 -17.13 -7.27 0.12
C LYS A 230 -17.79 -6.58 1.31
N GLU A 231 -17.54 -7.08 2.51
CA GLU A 231 -18.07 -6.49 3.73
C GLU A 231 -17.50 -5.09 3.95
N PHE A 232 -16.20 -4.91 3.77
CA PHE A 232 -15.56 -3.60 3.85
C PHE A 232 -16.13 -2.62 2.83
N ALA A 233 -16.25 -3.02 1.56
CA ALA A 233 -16.82 -2.20 0.49
C ALA A 233 -18.26 -1.74 0.80
N ARG A 234 -19.09 -2.61 1.37
CA ARG A 234 -20.45 -2.25 1.83
C ARG A 234 -20.41 -1.22 2.96
N LYS A 235 -19.55 -1.43 3.97
CA LYS A 235 -19.41 -0.51 5.13
C LYS A 235 -18.91 0.87 4.73
N THR A 236 -18.00 0.95 3.75
CA THR A 236 -17.36 2.20 3.32
C THR A 236 -17.95 2.78 2.03
N ALA A 237 -19.06 2.23 1.55
CA ALA A 237 -19.78 2.66 0.35
C ALA A 237 -18.88 2.76 -0.92
N VAL A 238 -17.92 1.84 -1.07
CA VAL A 238 -17.14 1.73 -2.31
C VAL A 238 -18.10 1.30 -3.42
N LYS A 239 -18.08 2.02 -4.54
CA LYS A 239 -18.95 1.74 -5.67
C LYS A 239 -18.45 0.50 -6.42
N ILE A 240 -19.20 -0.59 -6.32
CA ILE A 240 -18.98 -1.84 -7.06
C ILE A 240 -20.12 -2.01 -8.07
N PRO A 241 -19.91 -1.74 -9.38
CA PRO A 241 -20.98 -1.77 -10.37
C PRO A 241 -21.60 -3.15 -10.56
N MET A 242 -20.78 -4.20 -10.54
CA MET A 242 -21.24 -5.58 -10.60
C MET A 242 -21.35 -6.10 -9.16
N GLN A 243 -22.51 -5.94 -8.53
CA GLN A 243 -22.76 -6.63 -7.27
C GLN A 243 -22.93 -8.14 -7.57
N PRO A 244 -22.22 -9.03 -6.86
CA PRO A 244 -22.45 -10.47 -6.98
C PRO A 244 -23.83 -10.88 -6.47
#